data_AF-A0A838YS26-F1
#
_entry.id   AF-A0A838YS26-F1
#
_cell.length_a   1.000
_cell.length_b   1.000
_cell.length_c   1.000
_cell.angle_alpha   90.00
_cell.angle_beta   90.00
_cell.angle_gamma   90.00
#
_symmetry.space_group_name_H-M   'P 1'
#
loop_
_entity.id
_entity.type
_entity.pdbx_description
1 polymer ?
#
loop_
_entity_poly.entity_id
_entity_poly.type
_entity_poly.pdbx_seq_one_letter_code
_entity_poly.pdbx_strand_id
1 'polypeptide(L)'
;MQTVVSFGEATATDESGIKAIINNAPDAFSPGVSTIIWIAFDNAGYSSSTSQTITVNTCGNTYSDYNLIEGTQGDDVIQGTDGDDLIFGLAGDDVISGGGGNDCIFGGYGDDIISGDDTIKGNSGHDILNGQSGNDLIYTNSDVIDGGADLDRCYPSTNSQSDLLLNCEE
;
A
#
# COMPACT_ATOMS: atom_id res chain seq x y z
N MET A 1 7.14 -0.42 6.65
CA MET A 1 6.53 0.87 7.06
C MET A 1 5.30 0.55 7.92
N GLN A 2 5.08 1.22 9.06
CA GLN A 2 3.86 1.04 9.85
C GLN A 2 2.90 2.20 9.54
N THR A 3 1.74 1.89 8.94
CA THR A 3 0.66 2.86 8.79
C THR A 3 -0.10 2.90 10.11
N VAL A 4 0.22 3.87 10.96
CA VAL A 4 -0.55 4.10 12.19
C VAL A 4 -1.88 4.69 11.78
N VAL A 5 -2.93 3.86 11.77
CA VAL A 5 -4.30 4.31 11.53
C VAL A 5 -4.91 4.70 12.87
N SER A 6 -5.23 5.99 13.04
CA SER A 6 -5.98 6.45 14.21
C SER A 6 -7.45 6.05 14.06
N PHE A 7 -7.96 5.20 14.95
CA PHE A 7 -9.34 4.66 14.87
C PHE A 7 -10.33 5.26 15.89
N GLY A 8 -9.99 6.40 16.52
CA GLY A 8 -10.88 7.11 17.46
C GLY A 8 -11.08 6.39 18.79
N GLU A 9 -11.97 6.93 19.64
CA GLU A 9 -12.30 6.36 20.95
C GLU A 9 -13.78 5.98 21.03
N ALA A 10 -14.08 4.84 21.66
CA ALA A 10 -15.45 4.44 21.93
C ALA A 10 -15.98 5.06 23.24
N THR A 11 -17.26 5.40 23.26
CA THR A 11 -17.97 5.91 24.45
C THR A 11 -19.09 4.96 24.85
N ALA A 12 -19.32 4.82 26.15
CA ALA A 12 -20.44 4.04 26.69
C ALA A 12 -21.14 4.82 27.81
N THR A 13 -22.41 4.51 28.03
CA THR A 13 -23.24 5.09 29.11
C THR A 13 -23.96 3.98 29.85
N ASP A 14 -23.94 4.03 31.17
CA ASP A 14 -24.63 3.09 32.03
C ASP A 14 -25.05 3.79 33.35
N GLU A 15 -26.13 3.33 33.97
CA GLU A 15 -26.65 3.88 35.23
C GLU A 15 -25.77 3.58 36.45
N SER A 16 -25.06 2.44 36.43
CA SER A 16 -24.07 2.07 37.45
C SER A 16 -22.70 2.71 37.19
N GLY A 17 -22.53 3.36 36.04
CA GLY A 17 -21.29 3.95 35.57
C GLY A 17 -20.38 2.93 34.86
N ILE A 18 -19.50 3.46 34.00
CA ILE A 18 -18.57 2.65 33.22
C ILE A 18 -17.28 2.42 34.00
N LYS A 19 -16.88 1.15 34.11
CA LYS A 19 -15.64 0.73 34.75
C LYS A 19 -14.45 0.79 33.79
N ALA A 20 -14.64 0.28 32.57
CA ALA A 20 -13.59 0.24 31.56
C ALA A 20 -14.18 0.13 30.16
N ILE A 21 -13.46 0.67 29.18
CA ILE A 21 -13.68 0.42 27.75
C ILE A 21 -12.34 -0.05 27.19
N ILE A 22 -12.32 -1.21 26.54
CA ILE A 22 -11.11 -1.80 25.94
C ILE A 22 -11.37 -2.17 24.48
N ASN A 23 -10.30 -2.36 23.71
CA ASN A 23 -10.36 -2.87 22.34
C ASN A 23 -9.22 -3.85 22.06
N ASN A 24 -9.32 -4.55 20.92
CA ASN A 24 -8.34 -5.51 20.42
C ASN A 24 -7.55 -4.98 19.20
N ALA A 25 -7.45 -3.66 19.02
CA ALA A 25 -6.78 -3.10 17.85
C ALA A 25 -5.28 -3.43 17.86
N PRO A 26 -4.69 -3.76 16.69
CA PRO A 26 -3.24 -3.95 16.56
C PRO A 26 -2.50 -2.61 16.62
N ASP A 27 -1.18 -2.67 16.86
CA ASP A 27 -0.30 -1.50 16.82
C ASP A 27 -0.20 -0.89 15.41
N ALA A 28 -0.44 -1.70 14.37
CA ALA A 28 -0.49 -1.28 12.98
C ALA A 28 -1.51 -2.11 12.20
N PHE A 29 -2.17 -1.48 11.23
CA PHE A 29 -3.12 -2.15 10.34
C PHE A 29 -2.44 -2.48 9.01
N SER A 30 -2.53 -3.74 8.60
CA SER A 30 -2.16 -4.15 7.24
C SER A 30 -3.18 -3.60 6.24
N PRO A 31 -2.79 -3.45 4.95
CA PRO A 31 -3.73 -3.24 3.86
C PRO A 31 -4.96 -4.16 3.94
N GLY A 32 -6.12 -3.60 3.61
CA GLY A 32 -7.41 -4.29 3.64
C GLY A 32 -8.27 -3.99 4.85
N VAL A 33 -9.16 -4.92 5.17
CA VAL A 33 -10.23 -4.71 6.14
C VAL A 33 -9.87 -5.37 7.47
N SER A 34 -9.85 -4.57 8.53
CA SER A 34 -9.66 -5.03 9.90
C SER A 34 -10.86 -4.68 10.77
N THR A 35 -11.25 -5.60 11.66
CA THR A 35 -12.37 -5.38 12.58
C THR A 35 -11.85 -5.26 14.01
N ILE A 36 -12.15 -4.12 14.63
CA ILE A 36 -11.86 -3.83 16.03
C ILE A 36 -13.13 -4.09 16.83
N ILE A 37 -13.00 -4.85 17.92
CA ILE A 37 -14.06 -5.10 18.88
C ILE A 37 -13.81 -4.22 20.09
N TRP A 38 -14.78 -3.35 20.38
CA TRP A 38 -14.84 -2.54 21.59
C TRP A 38 -15.69 -3.26 22.63
N ILE A 39 -15.20 -3.35 23.87
CA ILE A 39 -15.93 -3.94 24.99
C ILE A 39 -15.99 -2.94 26.12
N ALA A 40 -17.20 -2.58 26.54
CA ALA A 40 -17.46 -1.77 27.72
C ALA A 40 -17.84 -2.68 28.89
N PHE A 41 -17.27 -2.42 30.05
CA PHE A 41 -17.61 -3.06 31.33
C PHE A 41 -18.21 -2.02 32.27
N ASP A 42 -19.31 -2.37 32.93
CA ASP A 42 -19.91 -1.52 33.96
C ASP A 42 -19.37 -1.86 35.36
N ASN A 43 -19.81 -1.12 36.37
CA ASN A 43 -19.45 -1.37 37.77
C ASN A 43 -20.18 -2.57 38.38
N ALA A 44 -21.29 -3.02 37.78
CA ALA A 44 -22.08 -4.18 38.20
C ALA A 44 -21.51 -5.51 37.69
N GLY A 45 -20.57 -5.49 36.74
CA GLY A 45 -19.92 -6.65 36.15
C GLY A 45 -20.50 -7.10 34.82
N TYR A 46 -21.43 -6.35 34.22
CA TYR A 46 -21.92 -6.63 32.87
C TYR A 46 -20.99 -6.03 31.82
N SER A 47 -21.06 -6.59 30.62
CA SER A 47 -20.32 -6.11 29.47
C SER A 47 -21.19 -6.04 28.23
N SER A 48 -20.94 -5.05 27.38
CA SER A 48 -21.51 -4.94 26.05
C SER A 48 -20.38 -4.70 25.04
N SER A 49 -20.55 -5.22 23.83
CA SER A 49 -19.55 -5.08 22.77
C SER A 49 -20.14 -4.53 21.48
N THR A 50 -19.31 -3.84 20.71
CA THR A 50 -19.61 -3.37 19.36
C THR A 50 -18.36 -3.49 18.48
N SER A 51 -18.54 -3.52 17.17
CA SER A 51 -17.46 -3.62 16.20
C SER A 51 -17.28 -2.33 15.42
N GLN A 52 -16.03 -1.97 15.14
CA GLN A 52 -15.62 -0.93 14.22
C GLN A 52 -14.80 -1.56 13.09
N THR A 53 -15.12 -1.19 11.85
CA THR A 53 -14.37 -1.63 10.68
C THR A 53 -13.38 -0.55 10.27
N ILE A 54 -12.12 -0.94 10.10
CA ILE A 54 -11.06 -0.11 9.53
C ILE A 54 -10.71 -0.67 8.15
N THR A 55 -10.73 0.20 7.15
CA THR A 55 -10.30 -0.14 5.80
C THR A 55 -9.03 0.64 5.48
N VAL A 56 -7.97 -0.08 5.15
CA VAL A 56 -6.70 0.45 4.65
C VAL A 56 -6.64 0.21 3.15
N ASN A 57 -6.80 1.27 2.37
CA ASN A 57 -6.74 1.22 0.91
C ASN A 57 -5.28 1.25 0.41
N THR A 58 -5.03 0.67 -0.76
CA THR A 58 -3.74 0.66 -1.45
C THR A 58 -3.91 1.31 -2.82
N CYS A 59 -3.01 2.23 -3.17
CA CYS A 59 -3.02 2.97 -4.44
C CYS A 59 -4.39 3.56 -4.86
N GLY A 60 -5.24 3.93 -3.90
CA GLY A 60 -6.55 4.54 -4.16
C GLY A 60 -7.72 3.57 -4.25
N ASN A 61 -7.49 2.25 -4.29
CA ASN A 61 -8.54 1.22 -4.36
C ASN A 61 -8.66 0.40 -3.05
N THR A 62 -9.76 -0.37 -2.94
CA THR A 62 -9.95 -1.29 -1.82
C THR A 62 -9.03 -2.48 -2.01
N TYR A 63 -8.36 -2.94 -0.95
CA TYR A 63 -7.46 -4.10 -1.03
C TYR A 63 -8.10 -5.36 -1.62
N SER A 64 -9.42 -5.56 -1.41
CA SER A 64 -10.16 -6.71 -1.94
C SER A 64 -10.35 -6.69 -3.46
N ASP A 65 -10.08 -5.56 -4.10
CA ASP A 65 -10.27 -5.38 -5.53
C ASP A 65 -9.03 -5.88 -6.31
N TYR A 66 -7.89 -6.03 -5.62
CA TYR A 66 -6.63 -6.49 -6.18
C TYR A 66 -6.46 -8.01 -6.10
N ASN A 67 -5.79 -8.63 -7.09
CA ASN A 67 -5.13 -9.91 -6.84
C ASN A 67 -3.77 -9.67 -6.18
N LEU A 68 -3.53 -10.34 -5.04
CA LEU A 68 -2.27 -10.20 -4.32
C LEU A 68 -1.19 -11.10 -4.92
N ILE A 69 -0.04 -10.51 -5.26
CA ILE A 69 1.14 -11.22 -5.71
C ILE A 69 2.33 -10.76 -4.85
N GLU A 70 2.98 -11.72 -4.19
CA GLU A 70 4.15 -11.46 -3.34
C GLU A 70 5.33 -12.29 -3.82
N GLY A 71 6.46 -11.63 -3.99
CA GLY A 71 7.78 -12.23 -4.15
C GLY A 71 8.32 -12.77 -2.84
N THR A 72 9.64 -12.85 -2.74
CA THR A 72 10.38 -13.49 -1.66
C THR A 72 11.27 -12.50 -0.94
N GLN A 73 12.52 -12.85 -0.61
CA GLN A 73 13.49 -11.92 -0.02
C GLN A 73 14.79 -11.93 -0.82
N GLY A 74 14.76 -12.52 -2.01
CA GLY A 74 15.83 -12.43 -2.99
C GLY A 74 15.20 -12.27 -4.37
N ASP A 75 16.06 -12.21 -5.38
CA ASP A 75 15.70 -11.81 -6.74
C ASP A 75 14.58 -12.67 -7.35
N ASP A 76 13.47 -12.02 -7.69
CA ASP A 76 12.28 -12.65 -8.25
C ASP A 76 11.97 -12.17 -9.67
N VAL A 77 11.24 -13.02 -10.41
CA VAL A 77 10.60 -12.63 -11.68
C VAL A 77 9.10 -12.76 -11.49
N ILE A 78 8.43 -11.61 -11.43
CA ILE A 78 7.02 -11.50 -11.10
C ILE A 78 6.26 -11.00 -12.33
N GLN A 79 5.20 -11.73 -12.68
CA GLN A 79 4.27 -11.36 -13.74
C GLN A 79 2.88 -11.31 -13.14
N GLY A 80 2.26 -10.13 -13.19
CA GLY A 80 0.85 -9.95 -12.88
C GLY A 80 -0.06 -10.49 -13.98
N THR A 81 -1.32 -10.14 -13.87
CA THR A 81 -2.45 -10.68 -14.61
C THR A 81 -2.99 -9.65 -15.61
N ASP A 82 -4.17 -9.91 -16.16
CA ASP A 82 -4.87 -8.94 -17.02
C ASP A 82 -5.86 -8.06 -16.22
N GLY A 83 -5.89 -8.18 -14.89
CA GLY A 83 -6.73 -7.36 -14.01
C GLY A 83 -5.94 -6.78 -12.86
N ASP A 84 -6.56 -5.84 -12.14
CA ASP A 84 -5.89 -5.05 -11.10
C ASP A 84 -5.16 -5.92 -10.07
N ASP A 85 -3.85 -5.72 -9.95
CA ASP A 85 -2.97 -6.47 -9.06
C ASP A 85 -2.31 -5.59 -8.00
N LEU A 86 -2.03 -6.20 -6.84
CA LEU A 86 -1.20 -5.63 -5.79
C LEU A 86 0.06 -6.48 -5.69
N ILE A 87 1.17 -5.92 -6.15
CA ILE A 87 2.42 -6.65 -6.33
C ILE A 87 3.48 -6.13 -5.36
N PHE A 88 4.11 -7.04 -4.62
CA PHE A 88 5.26 -6.76 -3.76
C PHE A 88 6.47 -7.62 -4.17
N GLY A 89 7.55 -7.01 -4.64
CA GLY A 89 8.84 -7.69 -4.86
C GLY A 89 9.56 -8.04 -3.56
N LEU A 90 9.50 -7.08 -2.61
CA LEU A 90 10.02 -7.14 -1.24
C LEU A 90 11.52 -6.83 -1.15
N ALA A 91 12.40 -7.83 -1.24
CA ALA A 91 13.84 -7.61 -1.16
C ALA A 91 14.52 -8.48 -2.20
N GLY A 92 15.62 -8.01 -2.77
CA GLY A 92 16.25 -8.63 -3.93
C GLY A 92 16.19 -7.70 -5.13
N ASP A 93 16.95 -8.02 -6.18
CA ASP A 93 16.89 -7.26 -7.44
C ASP A 93 15.80 -7.90 -8.32
N ASP A 94 14.59 -7.34 -8.30
CA ASP A 94 13.41 -7.98 -8.88
C ASP A 94 13.12 -7.53 -10.31
N VAL A 95 12.49 -8.41 -11.10
CA VAL A 95 11.92 -8.08 -12.42
C VAL A 95 10.41 -8.24 -12.34
N ILE A 96 9.68 -7.13 -12.40
CA ILE A 96 8.25 -7.07 -12.16
C ILE A 96 7.52 -6.51 -13.39
N SER A 97 6.49 -7.22 -13.84
CA SER A 97 5.53 -6.73 -14.84
C SER A 97 4.13 -6.75 -14.24
N GLY A 98 3.45 -5.60 -14.21
CA GLY A 98 2.05 -5.47 -13.78
C GLY A 98 1.11 -6.30 -14.65
N GLY A 99 1.33 -6.25 -15.96
CA GLY A 99 0.46 -6.92 -16.92
C GLY A 99 -0.53 -5.91 -17.46
N GLY A 100 -1.82 -6.24 -17.43
CA GLY A 100 -2.88 -5.27 -17.73
C GLY A 100 -3.78 -5.08 -16.52
N GLY A 101 -4.49 -3.96 -16.45
CA GLY A 101 -5.22 -3.58 -15.24
C GLY A 101 -4.72 -2.23 -14.76
N ASN A 102 -5.20 -1.79 -13.58
CA ASN A 102 -4.62 -0.67 -12.85
C ASN A 102 -3.96 -1.22 -11.58
N ASP A 103 -2.68 -1.54 -11.67
CA ASP A 103 -1.95 -2.24 -10.66
C ASP A 103 -1.32 -1.28 -9.65
N CYS A 104 -0.93 -1.85 -8.52
CA CYS A 104 -0.25 -1.18 -7.42
C CYS A 104 1.03 -1.97 -7.14
N ILE A 105 2.15 -1.48 -7.68
CA ILE A 105 3.41 -2.22 -7.69
C ILE A 105 4.41 -1.59 -6.71
N PHE A 106 4.97 -2.42 -5.84
CA PHE A 106 6.06 -2.07 -4.93
C PHE A 106 7.26 -2.95 -5.24
N GLY A 107 8.35 -2.36 -5.74
CA GLY A 107 9.62 -3.07 -5.96
C GLY A 107 10.18 -3.58 -4.64
N GLY A 108 10.65 -2.65 -3.81
CA GLY A 108 11.03 -2.95 -2.44
C GLY A 108 12.45 -2.51 -2.14
N TYR A 109 13.29 -3.42 -1.66
CA TYR A 109 14.71 -3.18 -1.48
C TYR A 109 15.51 -3.92 -2.53
N GLY A 110 16.39 -3.23 -3.23
CA GLY A 110 17.20 -3.82 -4.30
C GLY A 110 17.11 -2.93 -5.53
N ASP A 111 17.88 -3.24 -6.56
CA ASP A 111 17.81 -2.51 -7.82
C ASP A 111 16.79 -3.22 -8.73
N ASP A 112 15.57 -2.69 -8.81
CA ASP A 112 14.43 -3.37 -9.44
C ASP A 112 14.20 -2.92 -10.90
N ILE A 113 13.63 -3.80 -11.73
CA ILE A 113 13.11 -3.47 -13.06
C ILE A 113 11.59 -3.66 -13.05
N ILE A 114 10.83 -2.58 -13.22
CA ILE A 114 9.38 -2.59 -13.08
C ILE A 114 8.71 -2.01 -14.32
N SER A 115 7.62 -2.65 -14.78
CA SER A 115 6.83 -2.12 -15.89
C SER A 115 5.31 -2.38 -15.80
N GLY A 116 4.50 -1.40 -16.19
CA GLY A 116 3.03 -1.48 -16.29
C GLY A 116 2.32 -0.12 -16.15
N ASP A 117 1.04 -0.04 -16.51
CA ASP A 117 0.18 1.18 -16.56
C ASP A 117 -0.51 1.44 -15.22
N ASP A 118 0.27 1.92 -14.25
CA ASP A 118 0.05 1.60 -12.85
C ASP A 118 0.43 2.72 -11.89
N THR A 119 0.10 2.50 -10.62
CA THR A 119 0.80 3.19 -9.53
C THR A 119 2.05 2.41 -9.14
N ILE A 120 3.22 2.90 -9.55
CA ILE A 120 4.51 2.24 -9.33
C ILE A 120 5.28 2.91 -8.19
N LYS A 121 5.83 2.10 -7.30
CA LYS A 121 6.80 2.53 -6.28
C LYS A 121 8.03 1.64 -6.29
N GLY A 122 9.15 2.16 -6.83
CA GLY A 122 10.45 1.47 -6.79
C GLY A 122 10.92 1.24 -5.34
N ASN A 123 10.72 2.25 -4.50
CA ASN A 123 11.10 2.32 -3.08
C ASN A 123 12.59 2.55 -2.81
N SER A 124 13.41 1.52 -2.66
CA SER A 124 14.81 1.66 -2.22
C SER A 124 15.72 0.88 -3.13
N GLY A 125 16.39 1.59 -4.02
CA GLY A 125 17.24 1.00 -5.05
C GLY A 125 17.74 2.06 -6.00
N HIS A 126 18.47 1.63 -7.02
CA HIS A 126 18.49 2.32 -8.31
C HIS A 126 17.63 1.53 -9.29
N ASP A 127 16.37 1.90 -9.36
CA ASP A 127 15.35 1.18 -10.10
C ASP A 127 15.28 1.65 -11.56
N ILE A 128 14.73 0.79 -12.42
CA ILE A 128 14.36 1.10 -13.80
C ILE A 128 12.85 0.89 -13.92
N LEU A 129 12.12 1.99 -14.12
CA LEU A 129 10.66 2.00 -14.13
C LEU A 129 10.14 2.41 -15.50
N ASN A 130 9.14 1.68 -16.02
CA ASN A 130 8.47 1.99 -17.28
C ASN A 130 6.93 1.93 -17.11
N GLY A 131 6.25 3.08 -17.21
CA GLY A 131 4.78 3.17 -17.09
C GLY A 131 4.01 2.60 -18.29
N GLN A 132 4.71 2.31 -19.39
CA GLN A 132 4.12 1.82 -20.63
C GLN A 132 3.10 2.77 -21.25
N SER A 133 1.82 2.52 -21.11
CA SER A 133 0.76 3.30 -21.78
C SER A 133 -0.38 3.52 -20.81
N GLY A 134 -0.86 4.75 -20.68
CA GLY A 134 -1.91 5.11 -19.74
C GLY A 134 -1.41 6.22 -18.83
N ASN A 135 -2.16 6.56 -17.77
CA ASN A 135 -1.79 7.74 -16.97
C ASN A 135 -1.15 7.29 -15.66
N ASP A 136 0.17 7.22 -15.66
CA ASP A 136 0.93 6.59 -14.60
C ASP A 136 1.13 7.49 -13.37
N LEU A 137 1.31 6.85 -12.22
CA LEU A 137 1.67 7.51 -10.98
C LEU A 137 2.89 6.85 -10.35
N ILE A 138 4.07 7.43 -10.61
CA ILE A 138 5.34 6.80 -10.26
C ILE A 138 5.99 7.54 -9.09
N TYR A 139 6.29 6.83 -8.01
CA TYR A 139 7.01 7.35 -6.85
C TYR A 139 8.35 6.66 -6.70
N THR A 140 9.42 7.44 -6.67
CA THR A 140 10.76 6.87 -6.73
C THR A 140 11.78 7.71 -5.98
N ASN A 141 12.97 7.16 -5.80
CA ASN A 141 14.10 7.76 -5.10
C ASN A 141 15.25 8.17 -6.03
N SER A 142 16.08 7.25 -6.53
CA SER A 142 17.32 7.52 -7.27
C SER A 142 17.41 6.72 -8.57
N ASP A 143 16.53 6.98 -9.54
CA ASP A 143 16.11 5.96 -10.49
C ASP A 143 16.04 6.44 -11.95
N VAL A 144 15.91 5.50 -12.87
CA VAL A 144 15.58 5.75 -14.27
C VAL A 144 14.09 5.51 -14.47
N ILE A 145 13.36 6.54 -14.89
CA ILE A 145 11.92 6.47 -15.14
C ILE A 145 11.64 6.84 -16.59
N ASP A 146 10.84 6.01 -17.24
CA ASP A 146 10.12 6.33 -18.46
C ASP A 146 8.62 6.23 -18.17
N GLY A 147 7.91 7.35 -18.04
CA GLY A 147 6.45 7.32 -17.82
C GLY A 147 5.73 6.63 -18.96
N GLY A 148 6.29 6.67 -20.17
CA GLY A 148 5.73 5.97 -21.32
C GLY A 148 4.86 6.88 -22.17
N ALA A 149 3.63 6.45 -22.43
CA ALA A 149 2.69 7.17 -23.28
C ALA A 149 1.47 7.63 -22.48
N ASP A 150 0.97 8.81 -22.83
CA ASP A 150 -0.15 9.53 -22.23
C ASP A 150 0.28 10.60 -21.20
N LEU A 151 -0.34 10.71 -20.03
CA LEU A 151 -0.05 11.78 -19.05
C LEU A 151 0.42 11.21 -17.72
N ASP A 152 1.74 11.25 -17.53
CA ASP A 152 2.40 10.52 -16.46
C ASP A 152 2.92 11.43 -15.37
N ARG A 153 2.59 11.13 -14.12
CA ARG A 153 3.02 11.92 -12.96
C ARG A 153 4.09 11.19 -12.17
N CYS A 154 5.32 11.67 -12.32
CA CYS A 154 6.50 11.12 -11.65
C CYS A 154 6.91 11.99 -10.45
N TYR A 155 7.11 11.36 -9.29
CA TYR A 155 7.53 11.98 -8.04
C TYR A 155 8.87 11.40 -7.58
N PRO A 156 10.00 11.83 -8.19
CA PRO A 156 11.33 11.53 -7.69
C PRO A 156 11.61 12.22 -6.35
N SER A 157 12.50 11.66 -5.55
CA SER A 157 12.90 12.27 -4.28
C SER A 157 13.71 13.55 -4.48
N THR A 158 13.55 14.56 -3.62
CA THR A 158 14.12 15.90 -3.83
C THR A 158 15.65 16.01 -3.67
N ASN A 159 16.37 14.90 -3.55
CA ASN A 159 17.81 14.87 -3.24
C ASN A 159 18.68 14.08 -4.23
N SER A 160 18.12 13.54 -5.31
CA SER A 160 18.86 12.75 -6.28
C SER A 160 19.31 13.60 -7.47
N GLN A 161 20.59 13.96 -7.50
CA GLN A 161 21.24 14.43 -8.74
C GLN A 161 21.45 13.30 -9.77
N SER A 162 20.75 12.17 -9.62
CA SER A 162 20.97 10.92 -10.36
C SER A 162 19.76 10.45 -11.15
N ASP A 163 18.61 11.13 -11.05
CA ASP A 163 17.38 10.63 -11.68
C ASP A 163 17.35 10.98 -13.16
N LEU A 164 16.96 9.99 -13.96
CA LEU A 164 16.69 10.18 -15.37
C LEU A 164 15.18 10.02 -15.58
N LEU A 165 14.49 11.14 -15.79
CA LEU A 165 13.05 11.16 -16.09
C LEU A 165 12.86 11.31 -17.59
N LEU A 166 12.07 10.44 -18.18
CA LEU A 166 11.60 10.47 -19.55
C LEU A 166 10.08 10.36 -19.55
N ASN A 167 9.42 11.10 -20.46
CA ASN A 167 7.96 11.07 -20.64
C ASN A 167 7.19 11.17 -19.30
N CYS A 168 7.53 12.19 -18.49
CA CYS A 168 6.79 12.53 -17.28
C CYS A 168 6.19 13.91 -17.49
N GLU A 169 4.88 13.99 -17.65
CA GLU A 169 4.11 15.20 -17.90
C GLU A 169 3.55 15.78 -16.59
N GLU A 170 4.04 16.96 -16.19
CA GLU A 170 3.55 17.69 -15.00
C GLU A 170 2.08 18.15 -15.10
#